data_AF-J7LCE2-F1
#
_entry.id   AF-J7LCE2-F1
#
_cell.length_a   1.000
_cell.length_b   1.000
_cell.length_c   1.000
_cell.angle_alpha   90.00
_cell.angle_beta   90.00
_cell.angle_gamma   90.00
#
_symmetry.space_group_name_H-M   'P 1'
#
loop_
_entity.id
_entity.type
_entity.pdbx_description
1 polymer ?
#
loop_
_entity_poly.entity_id
_entity_poly.type
_entity_poly.pdbx_seq_one_letter_code
_entity_poly.pdbx_strand_id
1 'polypeptide(L)'
;MTENARVAPEAVRTVACIGAGVIGGGWVAHFLGRGYRVVAWDPAPNAEERLRDLVSAAWPALESLGPAEGASMENLSVAATLAEAVADADFVQESAPERLDLKIDLLAEIDAATPEGVVIGSSTSGYSMSEMQGSARTPERLVVGHPFNPPYLVPLVEVVGGERTERWAVDWACDFYRIAGKSVIGMDRELPGFIGNRIQEAAWREALHMVAEGEATVEQIDLAMTSGPGLRWAFFGPCLTFHLAGGEGGMAHMLDHFGPSLKSPWTRLEAPELTTELRDRMVAGTDEVVAGRSTAELIAQRDRRLIAVARALEEVERAEAAERAEGTA
;
A
#
# COMPACT_ATOMS: atom_id res chain seq x y z
N MET A 1 10.96 29.52 -3.55
CA MET A 1 11.84 28.57 -2.85
C MET A 1 13.09 28.37 -3.69
N THR A 2 14.29 28.56 -3.15
CA THR A 2 15.52 28.20 -3.87
C THR A 2 15.74 26.69 -3.76
N GLU A 3 16.02 26.05 -4.88
CA GLU A 3 16.26 24.61 -5.10
C GLU A 3 17.27 23.98 -4.09
N ASN A 4 18.11 24.82 -3.47
CA ASN A 4 19.21 24.45 -2.57
C ASN A 4 18.84 23.91 -1.17
N ALA A 5 17.56 23.85 -0.79
CA ALA A 5 17.16 23.39 0.57
C ALA A 5 16.68 21.92 0.62
N ARG A 6 16.55 21.24 -0.52
CA ARG A 6 15.94 19.90 -0.59
C ARG A 6 17.00 18.80 -0.66
N VAL A 7 16.85 17.77 0.18
CA VAL A 7 17.63 16.54 0.06
C VAL A 7 17.19 15.82 -1.21
N ALA A 8 18.13 15.40 -2.05
CA ALA A 8 17.81 14.61 -3.24
C ALA A 8 17.26 13.24 -2.82
N PRO A 9 16.31 12.61 -3.56
CA PRO A 9 15.73 11.32 -3.20
C PRO A 9 16.78 10.23 -2.88
N GLU A 10 17.87 10.18 -3.64
CA GLU A 10 19.00 9.24 -3.46
C GLU A 10 19.91 9.55 -2.27
N ALA A 11 19.81 10.76 -1.73
CA ALA A 11 20.58 11.22 -0.58
C ALA A 11 19.84 11.03 0.75
N VAL A 12 18.57 10.61 0.72
CA VAL A 12 17.77 10.31 1.92
C VAL A 12 18.46 9.24 2.77
N ARG A 13 18.63 9.53 4.06
CA ARG A 13 19.19 8.59 5.06
C ARG A 13 18.24 8.35 6.21
N THR A 14 17.40 9.33 6.55
CA THR A 14 16.53 9.30 7.73
C THR A 14 15.08 9.45 7.32
N VAL A 15 14.25 8.49 7.72
CA VAL A 15 12.80 8.52 7.50
C VAL A 15 12.08 8.62 8.84
N ALA A 16 11.17 9.58 8.97
CA ALA A 16 10.26 9.64 10.10
C ALA A 16 8.97 8.87 9.79
N CYS A 17 8.54 7.99 10.70
CA CYS A 17 7.27 7.26 10.57
C CYS A 17 6.32 7.68 11.70
N ILE A 18 5.21 8.32 11.35
CA ILE A 18 4.23 8.87 12.30
C ILE A 18 2.99 7.95 12.32
N GLY A 19 2.76 7.31 13.47
CA GLY A 19 1.80 6.22 13.64
C GLY A 19 2.48 4.85 13.48
N ALA A 20 2.35 4.00 14.49
CA ALA A 20 3.00 2.70 14.62
C ALA A 20 2.01 1.52 14.60
N GLY A 21 0.84 1.72 13.97
CA GLY A 21 -0.13 0.65 13.70
C GLY A 21 0.33 -0.33 12.61
N VAL A 22 -0.60 -1.11 12.07
CA VAL A 22 -0.30 -2.16 11.06
C VAL A 22 0.45 -1.61 9.84
N ILE A 23 -0.03 -0.50 9.25
CA ILE A 23 0.60 0.13 8.09
C ILE A 23 1.90 0.82 8.47
N GLY A 24 1.88 1.62 9.54
CA GLY A 24 3.06 2.36 9.99
C GLY A 24 4.23 1.46 10.40
N GLY A 25 3.97 0.41 11.17
CA GLY A 25 4.97 -0.60 11.50
C GLY A 25 5.46 -1.35 10.27
N GLY A 26 4.59 -1.58 9.28
CA GLY A 26 4.98 -2.15 7.99
C GLY A 26 5.92 -1.24 7.19
N TRP A 27 5.71 0.07 7.21
CA TRP A 27 6.63 1.07 6.65
C TRP A 27 7.96 1.10 7.40
N VAL A 28 7.93 1.09 8.73
CA VAL A 28 9.14 1.00 9.56
C VAL A 28 9.96 -0.23 9.18
N ALA A 29 9.35 -1.42 9.16
CA ALA A 29 10.01 -2.65 8.76
C ALA A 29 10.60 -2.54 7.34
N HIS A 30 9.83 -2.00 6.38
CA HIS A 30 10.32 -1.80 5.02
C HIS A 30 11.56 -0.89 4.96
N PHE A 31 11.51 0.30 5.57
CA PHE A 31 12.63 1.25 5.51
C PHE A 31 13.87 0.73 6.24
N LEU A 32 13.71 0.04 7.38
CA LEU A 32 14.81 -0.65 8.06
C LEU A 32 15.43 -1.73 7.17
N GLY A 33 14.61 -2.53 6.47
CA GLY A 33 15.05 -3.54 5.50
C GLY A 33 15.75 -2.96 4.27
N ARG A 34 15.62 -1.64 4.04
CA ARG A 34 16.29 -0.88 2.98
C ARG A 34 17.51 -0.09 3.47
N GLY A 35 17.89 -0.24 4.74
CA GLY A 35 19.09 0.39 5.31
C GLY A 35 18.90 1.84 5.75
N TYR A 36 17.67 2.36 5.79
CA TYR A 36 17.41 3.70 6.32
C TYR A 36 17.48 3.71 7.85
N ARG A 37 17.85 4.87 8.40
CA ARG A 37 17.60 5.21 9.80
C ARG A 37 16.12 5.58 9.93
N VAL A 38 15.41 4.96 10.86
CA VAL A 38 13.98 5.21 11.04
C VAL A 38 13.72 5.78 12.43
N VAL A 39 13.07 6.94 12.48
CA VAL A 39 12.60 7.54 13.72
C VAL A 39 11.08 7.47 13.74
N ALA A 40 10.53 6.64 14.63
CA ALA A 40 9.08 6.45 14.72
C ALA A 40 8.50 7.27 15.88
N TRP A 41 7.22 7.67 15.75
CA TRP A 41 6.45 8.20 16.86
C TRP A 41 5.00 7.74 16.78
N ASP A 42 4.40 7.43 17.93
CA ASP A 42 2.99 7.12 18.07
C ASP A 42 2.53 7.51 19.49
N PRO A 43 1.38 8.18 19.63
CA PRO A 43 0.93 8.70 20.93
C PRO A 43 0.39 7.62 21.88
N ALA A 44 0.15 6.40 21.41
CA ALA A 44 -0.43 5.35 22.22
C ALA A 44 0.56 4.80 23.26
N PRO A 45 0.06 4.38 24.43
CA PRO A 45 0.90 3.72 25.43
C PRO A 45 1.53 2.44 24.84
N ASN A 46 2.78 2.16 25.24
CA ASN A 46 3.56 1.00 24.80
C ASN A 46 3.73 0.92 23.27
N ALA A 47 3.67 2.06 22.57
CA ALA A 47 3.90 2.10 21.12
C ALA A 47 5.25 1.49 20.72
N GLU A 48 6.32 1.79 21.46
CA GLU A 48 7.65 1.25 21.16
C GLU A 48 7.70 -0.28 21.22
N GLU A 49 7.20 -0.87 22.30
CA GLU A 49 7.16 -2.34 22.47
C GLU A 49 6.41 -3.00 21.32
N ARG A 50 5.19 -2.52 21.03
CA ARG A 50 4.36 -3.07 19.94
C ARG A 50 5.00 -2.90 18.57
N LEU A 51 5.66 -1.77 18.33
CA LEU A 51 6.37 -1.53 17.08
C LEU A 51 7.55 -2.48 16.92
N ARG A 52 8.34 -2.69 17.98
CA ARG A 52 9.47 -3.62 17.97
C ARG A 52 9.01 -5.06 17.74
N ASP A 53 7.89 -5.47 18.35
CA ASP A 53 7.29 -6.79 18.10
C ASP A 53 6.85 -6.97 16.65
N LEU A 54 6.19 -5.96 16.07
CA LEU A 54 5.76 -5.98 14.67
C LEU A 54 6.96 -6.07 13.73
N VAL A 55 7.99 -5.26 13.95
CA VAL A 55 9.23 -5.27 13.14
C VAL A 55 9.92 -6.62 13.27
N SER A 56 10.05 -7.16 14.48
CA SER A 56 10.63 -8.48 14.74
C SER A 56 9.86 -9.60 14.02
N ALA A 57 8.53 -9.54 14.02
CA ALA A 57 7.69 -10.51 13.30
C ALA A 57 7.82 -10.40 11.77
N ALA A 58 8.02 -9.20 11.23
CA ALA A 58 8.21 -8.96 9.81
C ALA A 58 9.64 -9.28 9.32
N TRP A 59 10.64 -9.23 10.21
CA TRP A 59 12.05 -9.32 9.86
C TRP A 59 12.45 -10.60 9.11
N PRO A 60 11.99 -11.81 9.49
CA PRO A 60 12.32 -13.04 8.75
C PRO A 60 11.86 -13.00 7.28
N ALA A 61 10.76 -12.30 7.00
CA ALA A 61 10.25 -12.14 5.64
C ALA A 61 11.18 -11.24 4.81
N LEU A 62 11.69 -10.15 5.42
CA LEU A 62 12.67 -9.25 4.82
C LEU A 62 14.02 -9.93 4.60
N GLU A 63 14.50 -10.72 5.57
CA GLU A 63 15.73 -11.52 5.43
C GLU A 63 15.64 -12.48 4.24
N SER A 64 14.48 -13.12 4.07
CA SER A 64 14.21 -13.99 2.94
C SER A 64 14.22 -13.24 1.61
N LEU A 65 13.75 -11.99 1.54
CA LEU A 65 13.80 -11.18 0.32
C LEU A 65 15.21 -10.67 -0.03
N GLY A 66 16.18 -10.77 0.88
CA GLY A 66 17.51 -10.21 0.69
C GLY A 66 17.51 -8.71 1.01
N PRO A 67 17.71 -8.34 2.29
CA PRO A 67 17.67 -6.95 2.71
C PRO A 67 18.83 -6.16 2.11
N ALA A 68 18.67 -4.84 2.00
CA ALA A 68 19.69 -3.98 1.42
C ALA A 68 20.93 -3.88 2.33
N GLU A 69 22.04 -3.38 1.78
CA GLU A 69 23.21 -3.03 2.58
C GLU A 69 22.82 -2.03 3.69
N GLY A 70 23.33 -2.25 4.91
CA GLY A 70 23.03 -1.41 6.07
C GLY A 70 21.67 -1.67 6.72
N ALA A 71 20.89 -2.62 6.22
CA ALA A 71 19.63 -3.01 6.85
C ALA A 71 19.86 -3.57 8.25
N SER A 72 19.17 -3.00 9.24
CA SER A 72 19.25 -3.44 10.63
C SER A 72 18.03 -2.97 11.42
N MET A 73 17.50 -3.81 12.32
CA MET A 73 16.49 -3.40 13.29
C MET A 73 17.04 -2.37 14.31
N GLU A 74 18.36 -2.30 14.48
CA GLU A 74 19.02 -1.34 15.39
C GLU A 74 18.95 0.10 14.85
N ASN A 75 18.64 0.28 13.57
CA ASN A 75 18.43 1.59 12.96
C ASN A 75 17.09 2.24 13.37
N LEU A 76 16.29 1.57 14.20
CA LEU A 76 15.02 2.06 14.73
C LEU A 76 15.20 2.76 16.08
N SER A 77 14.81 4.03 16.13
CA SER A 77 14.54 4.76 17.37
C SER A 77 13.07 5.18 17.45
N VAL A 78 12.51 5.22 18.65
CA VAL A 78 11.15 5.74 18.90
C VAL A 78 11.28 7.03 19.70
N ALA A 79 10.79 8.14 19.14
CA ALA A 79 10.87 9.45 19.76
C ALA A 79 9.81 9.64 20.85
N ALA A 80 10.06 10.52 21.81
CA ALA A 80 9.07 10.82 22.85
C ALA A 80 7.98 11.78 22.34
N THR A 81 8.33 12.63 21.38
CA THR A 81 7.40 13.59 20.76
C THR A 81 7.43 13.52 19.24
N LEU A 82 6.34 13.97 18.60
CA LEU A 82 6.25 14.09 17.15
C LEU A 82 7.33 15.02 16.61
N ALA A 83 7.56 16.16 17.26
CA ALA A 83 8.57 17.13 16.84
C ALA A 83 9.98 16.54 16.84
N GLU A 84 10.35 15.76 17.86
CA GLU A 84 11.62 15.03 17.88
C GLU A 84 11.74 14.01 16.74
N ALA A 85 10.63 13.35 16.36
CA ALA A 85 10.64 12.35 15.31
C ALA A 85 10.97 12.92 13.93
N VAL A 86 10.48 14.14 13.64
CA VAL A 86 10.60 14.76 12.31
C VAL A 86 11.75 15.77 12.20
N ALA A 87 12.39 16.14 13.30
CA ALA A 87 13.38 17.23 13.36
C ALA A 87 14.55 17.07 12.37
N ASP A 88 15.05 15.85 12.21
CA ASP A 88 16.17 15.50 11.33
C ASP A 88 15.76 14.54 10.19
N ALA A 89 14.48 14.54 9.82
CA ALA A 89 13.95 13.65 8.79
C ALA A 89 14.22 14.20 7.38
N ASP A 90 14.64 13.33 6.46
CA ASP A 90 14.75 13.64 5.04
C ASP A 90 13.43 13.33 4.28
N PHE A 91 12.58 12.49 4.89
CA PHE A 91 11.23 12.14 4.44
C PHE A 91 10.34 11.80 5.65
N VAL A 92 9.05 12.13 5.58
CA VAL A 92 8.06 11.77 6.62
C VAL A 92 6.94 10.93 6.03
N GLN A 93 6.60 9.82 6.68
CA GLN A 93 5.45 8.96 6.35
C GLN A 93 4.44 8.95 7.51
N GLU A 94 3.27 9.52 7.29
CA GLU A 94 2.13 9.50 8.20
C GLU A 94 1.24 8.27 7.95
N SER A 95 0.85 7.56 9.01
CA SER A 95 0.07 6.30 8.97
C SER A 95 -0.90 6.18 10.16
N ALA A 96 -1.46 7.30 10.62
CA ALA A 96 -2.47 7.36 11.67
C ALA A 96 -3.84 6.84 11.16
N PRO A 97 -4.79 6.57 12.07
CA PRO A 97 -6.11 6.05 11.74
C PRO A 97 -6.84 6.84 10.65
N GLU A 98 -7.71 6.15 9.90
CA GLU A 98 -8.45 6.69 8.76
C GLU A 98 -9.63 7.59 9.20
N ARG A 99 -9.30 8.71 9.85
CA ARG A 99 -10.20 9.74 10.34
C ARG A 99 -9.77 11.09 9.78
N LEU A 100 -10.63 11.72 8.99
CA LEU A 100 -10.28 12.93 8.25
C LEU A 100 -9.88 14.09 9.19
N ASP A 101 -10.65 14.34 10.25
CA ASP A 101 -10.37 15.37 11.26
C ASP A 101 -9.00 15.20 11.89
N LEU A 102 -8.70 13.98 12.34
CA LEU A 102 -7.40 13.60 12.90
C LEU A 102 -6.26 13.86 11.92
N LYS A 103 -6.42 13.45 10.65
CA LYS A 103 -5.35 13.58 9.65
C LYS A 103 -5.07 15.03 9.27
N ILE A 104 -6.10 15.87 9.17
CA ILE A 104 -5.94 17.31 8.92
C ILE A 104 -5.08 17.94 10.02
N ASP A 105 -5.43 17.69 11.29
CA ASP A 105 -4.72 18.27 12.43
C ASP A 105 -3.30 17.71 12.53
N LEU A 106 -3.14 16.40 12.37
CA LEU A 106 -1.84 15.73 12.46
C LEU A 106 -0.89 16.18 11.34
N LEU A 107 -1.36 16.27 10.09
CA LEU A 107 -0.51 16.74 8.98
C LEU A 107 -0.10 18.20 9.16
N ALA A 108 -0.95 19.04 9.76
CA ALA A 108 -0.56 20.41 10.11
C ALA A 108 0.51 20.45 11.21
N GLU A 109 0.43 19.57 12.20
CA GLU A 109 1.45 19.43 13.26
C GLU A 109 2.79 18.93 12.69
N ILE A 110 2.75 17.88 11.84
CA ILE A 110 3.92 17.37 11.12
C ILE A 110 4.54 18.47 10.27
N ASP A 111 3.74 19.17 9.47
CA ASP A 111 4.21 20.25 8.60
C ASP A 111 4.88 21.39 9.39
N ALA A 112 4.33 21.76 10.55
CA ALA A 112 4.90 22.80 11.39
C ALA A 112 6.24 22.42 12.04
N ALA A 113 6.45 21.13 12.34
CA ALA A 113 7.66 20.62 12.99
C ALA A 113 8.74 20.12 12.03
N THR A 114 8.37 19.73 10.80
CA THR A 114 9.29 19.16 9.81
C THR A 114 10.07 20.27 9.10
N PRO A 115 11.41 20.16 8.95
CA PRO A 115 12.23 21.13 8.21
C PRO A 115 11.67 21.49 6.83
N GLU A 116 11.84 22.74 6.41
CA GLU A 116 11.37 23.21 5.10
C GLU A 116 11.94 22.35 3.96
N GLY A 117 11.12 22.05 2.96
CA GLY A 117 11.55 21.31 1.77
C GLY A 117 11.53 19.78 1.88
N VAL A 118 11.33 19.22 3.07
CA VAL A 118 11.12 17.77 3.27
C VAL A 118 9.71 17.38 2.83
N VAL A 119 9.58 16.34 2.02
CA VAL A 119 8.28 15.83 1.57
C VAL A 119 7.60 15.04 2.68
N ILE A 120 6.28 15.24 2.83
CA ILE A 120 5.45 14.58 3.83
C ILE A 120 4.41 13.72 3.10
N GLY A 121 4.52 12.41 3.23
CA GLY A 121 3.60 11.41 2.68
C GLY A 121 2.53 11.00 3.69
N SER A 122 1.27 10.86 3.25
CA SER A 122 0.21 10.20 4.02
C SER A 122 -0.12 8.82 3.44
N SER A 123 -0.30 7.83 4.30
CA SER A 123 -0.74 6.47 3.97
C SER A 123 -2.27 6.32 3.89
N THR A 124 -3.04 7.43 3.83
CA THR A 124 -4.51 7.36 3.68
C THR A 124 -4.91 6.40 2.56
N SER A 125 -6.03 5.70 2.75
CA SER A 125 -6.56 4.71 1.82
C SER A 125 -7.75 5.24 1.01
N GLY A 126 -8.32 6.38 1.38
CA GLY A 126 -9.50 6.93 0.71
C GLY A 126 -9.59 8.44 0.58
N TYR A 127 -8.98 9.23 1.48
CA TYR A 127 -9.07 10.68 1.43
C TYR A 127 -8.13 11.27 0.39
N SER A 128 -8.59 12.33 -0.27
CA SER A 128 -7.74 13.13 -1.14
C SER A 128 -6.75 13.97 -0.29
N MET A 129 -5.58 14.29 -0.85
CA MET A 129 -4.67 15.21 -0.18
C MET A 129 -5.28 16.61 -0.06
N SER A 130 -6.13 17.01 -1.01
CA SER A 130 -6.87 18.27 -0.94
C SER A 130 -7.77 18.37 0.30
N GLU A 131 -8.44 17.28 0.68
CA GLU A 131 -9.23 17.23 1.92
C GLU A 131 -8.36 17.34 3.17
N MET A 132 -7.14 16.79 3.13
CA MET A 132 -6.27 16.68 4.30
C MET A 132 -5.34 17.89 4.51
N GLN A 133 -4.91 18.56 3.44
CA GLN A 133 -3.87 19.60 3.50
C GLN A 133 -4.36 20.99 3.97
N GLY A 134 -5.65 21.13 4.31
CA GLY A 134 -6.30 22.43 4.53
C GLY A 134 -5.64 23.30 5.60
N SER A 135 -5.13 22.68 6.67
CA SER A 135 -4.53 23.36 7.83
C SER A 135 -3.00 23.47 7.78
N ALA A 136 -2.34 22.86 6.79
CA ALA A 136 -0.89 22.90 6.66
C ALA A 136 -0.38 24.29 6.25
N ARG A 137 0.78 24.70 6.79
CA ARG A 137 1.47 25.95 6.47
C ARG A 137 2.17 25.87 5.11
N THR A 138 2.78 24.73 4.79
CA THR A 138 3.46 24.46 3.52
C THR A 138 2.91 23.23 2.80
N PRO A 139 1.63 23.26 2.37
CA PRO A 139 0.97 22.11 1.72
C PRO A 139 1.58 21.74 0.36
N GLU A 140 2.41 22.61 -0.24
CA GLU A 140 3.09 22.34 -1.50
C GLU A 140 3.95 21.08 -1.51
N ARG A 141 4.34 20.56 -0.33
CA ARG A 141 5.20 19.38 -0.16
C ARG A 141 4.47 18.16 0.42
N LEU A 142 3.15 18.24 0.57
CA LEU A 142 2.34 17.12 1.09
C LEU A 142 1.85 16.26 -0.07
N VAL A 143 2.01 14.95 0.04
CA VAL A 143 1.56 13.96 -0.95
C VAL A 143 0.86 12.79 -0.26
N VAL A 144 -0.04 12.13 -0.97
CA VAL A 144 -0.40 10.76 -0.61
C VAL A 144 0.70 9.85 -1.13
N GLY A 145 1.12 8.90 -0.31
CA GLY A 145 1.95 7.76 -0.68
C GLY A 145 1.30 6.50 -0.14
N HIS A 146 0.26 6.05 -0.82
CA HIS A 146 -0.65 4.98 -0.38
C HIS A 146 -0.01 3.60 -0.61
N PRO A 147 0.32 2.84 0.45
CA PRO A 147 0.83 1.48 0.32
C PRO A 147 -0.30 0.44 0.30
N PHE A 148 0.07 -0.81 0.02
CA PHE A 148 -0.79 -1.96 0.24
C PHE A 148 -0.24 -2.85 1.38
N ASN A 149 -1.14 -3.43 2.18
CA ASN A 149 -0.77 -4.23 3.35
C ASN A 149 -0.32 -5.66 2.97
N PRO A 150 0.82 -6.17 3.47
CA PRO A 150 1.84 -5.47 4.26
C PRO A 150 2.80 -4.64 3.40
N PRO A 151 3.11 -3.38 3.79
CA PRO A 151 3.99 -2.53 2.99
C PRO A 151 5.37 -3.15 2.73
N TYR A 152 5.93 -3.94 3.65
CA TYR A 152 7.25 -4.55 3.45
C TYR A 152 7.30 -5.69 2.43
N LEU A 153 6.16 -6.23 1.96
CA LEU A 153 6.12 -7.25 0.90
C LEU A 153 5.36 -6.82 -0.34
N VAL A 154 4.28 -6.04 -0.20
CA VAL A 154 3.52 -5.57 -1.36
C VAL A 154 4.18 -4.30 -1.88
N PRO A 155 4.77 -4.31 -3.09
CA PRO A 155 5.69 -3.25 -3.51
C PRO A 155 4.97 -2.01 -4.03
N LEU A 156 3.67 -2.06 -4.32
CA LEU A 156 2.96 -0.96 -4.95
C LEU A 156 2.77 0.22 -3.98
N VAL A 157 3.08 1.42 -4.46
CA VAL A 157 2.72 2.70 -3.85
C VAL A 157 2.04 3.59 -4.89
N GLU A 158 0.87 4.12 -4.54
CA GLU A 158 0.16 5.12 -5.34
C GLU A 158 0.48 6.51 -4.78
N VAL A 159 1.03 7.38 -5.63
CA VAL A 159 1.51 8.71 -5.24
C VAL A 159 0.69 9.77 -5.93
N VAL A 160 0.08 10.67 -5.15
CA VAL A 160 -0.74 11.77 -5.70
C VAL A 160 -0.66 13.00 -4.81
N GLY A 161 -0.62 14.19 -5.44
CA GLY A 161 -0.70 15.47 -4.75
C GLY A 161 -2.13 16.00 -4.68
N GLY A 162 -2.37 16.94 -3.78
CA GLY A 162 -3.61 17.72 -3.73
C GLY A 162 -3.55 18.98 -4.57
N GLU A 163 -4.60 19.80 -4.54
CA GLU A 163 -4.73 21.04 -5.32
C GLU A 163 -3.63 22.07 -5.02
N ARG A 164 -3.10 22.09 -3.79
CA ARG A 164 -2.02 22.98 -3.34
C ARG A 164 -0.66 22.29 -3.35
N THR A 165 -0.57 21.00 -3.67
CA THR A 165 0.69 20.27 -3.78
C THR A 165 1.40 20.70 -5.07
N GLU A 166 2.68 21.02 -4.96
CA GLU A 166 3.49 21.32 -6.13
C GLU A 166 4.00 20.04 -6.79
N ARG A 167 4.08 20.05 -8.13
CA ARG A 167 4.43 18.87 -8.93
C ARG A 167 5.76 18.24 -8.51
N TRP A 168 6.74 19.06 -8.12
CA TRP A 168 8.05 18.58 -7.68
C TRP A 168 7.96 17.64 -6.48
N ALA A 169 6.99 17.80 -5.58
CA ALA A 169 6.86 16.95 -4.40
C ALA A 169 6.33 15.56 -4.77
N VAL A 170 5.42 15.50 -5.74
CA VAL A 170 4.91 14.25 -6.31
C VAL A 170 6.02 13.49 -7.03
N ASP A 171 6.77 14.17 -7.90
CA ASP A 171 7.88 13.55 -8.64
C ASP A 171 8.99 13.09 -7.68
N TRP A 172 9.35 13.92 -6.69
CA TRP A 172 10.33 13.58 -5.65
C TRP A 172 9.90 12.35 -4.85
N ALA A 173 8.64 12.29 -4.41
CA ALA A 173 8.12 11.14 -3.67
C ALA A 173 8.13 9.87 -4.52
N CYS A 174 7.76 10.00 -5.80
CA CYS A 174 7.80 8.87 -6.72
C CYS A 174 9.22 8.29 -6.84
N ASP A 175 10.22 9.16 -7.00
CA ASP A 175 11.61 8.73 -7.12
C ASP A 175 12.14 8.15 -5.81
N PHE A 176 11.83 8.77 -4.67
CA PHE A 176 12.18 8.23 -3.36
C PHE A 176 11.61 6.83 -3.15
N TYR A 177 10.32 6.60 -3.40
CA TYR A 177 9.72 5.27 -3.23
C TYR A 177 10.34 4.25 -4.18
N ARG A 178 10.65 4.60 -5.44
CA ARG A 178 11.37 3.70 -6.37
C ARG A 178 12.74 3.31 -5.84
N ILE A 179 13.52 4.28 -5.33
CA ILE A 179 14.84 4.05 -4.72
C ILE A 179 14.72 3.16 -3.46
N ALA A 180 13.68 3.39 -2.67
CA ALA A 180 13.31 2.55 -1.53
C ALA A 180 12.84 1.13 -1.96
N GLY A 181 12.79 0.81 -3.25
CA GLY A 181 12.46 -0.53 -3.74
C GLY A 181 10.96 -0.78 -3.89
N LYS A 182 10.17 0.29 -4.07
CA LYS A 182 8.74 0.20 -4.40
C LYS A 182 8.51 0.24 -5.90
N SER A 183 7.40 -0.37 -6.31
CA SER A 183 6.76 -0.12 -7.60
C SER A 183 5.82 1.08 -7.43
N VAL A 184 5.97 2.10 -8.27
CA VAL A 184 5.29 3.39 -8.03
C VAL A 184 4.39 3.76 -9.19
N ILE A 185 3.14 4.12 -8.86
CA ILE A 185 2.23 4.81 -9.77
C ILE A 185 2.13 6.26 -9.33
N GLY A 186 2.70 7.18 -10.11
CA GLY A 186 2.44 8.61 -9.97
C GLY A 186 1.13 8.97 -10.66
N MET A 187 0.21 9.60 -9.94
CA MET A 187 -1.10 9.97 -10.45
C MET A 187 -1.14 11.47 -10.77
N ASP A 188 -1.64 11.81 -11.96
CA ASP A 188 -1.74 13.21 -12.39
C ASP A 188 -2.88 13.98 -11.70
N ARG A 189 -3.84 13.27 -11.11
CA ARG A 189 -4.98 13.86 -10.41
C ARG A 189 -5.46 12.95 -9.30
N GLU A 190 -6.08 13.57 -8.31
CA GLU A 190 -6.75 12.87 -7.23
C GLU A 190 -7.89 12.00 -7.77
N LEU A 191 -7.98 10.80 -7.22
CA LEU A 191 -9.06 9.86 -7.48
C LEU A 191 -9.44 9.26 -6.13
N PRO A 192 -10.64 9.55 -5.60
CA PRO A 192 -11.08 8.98 -4.33
C PRO A 192 -11.01 7.45 -4.33
N GLY A 193 -10.34 6.88 -3.32
CA GLY A 193 -10.03 5.45 -3.23
C GLY A 193 -8.95 4.96 -4.20
N PHE A 194 -8.20 5.86 -4.84
CA PHE A 194 -7.07 5.58 -5.73
C PHE A 194 -7.39 4.57 -6.85
N ILE A 195 -6.41 3.88 -7.43
CA ILE A 195 -6.64 2.94 -8.53
C ILE A 195 -6.86 1.53 -7.98
N GLY A 196 -5.91 1.05 -7.17
CA GLY A 196 -5.93 -0.32 -6.65
C GLY A 196 -7.08 -0.56 -5.66
N ASN A 197 -7.26 0.35 -4.70
CA ASN A 197 -8.32 0.22 -3.69
C ASN A 197 -9.72 0.22 -4.32
N ARG A 198 -9.99 1.02 -5.37
CA ARG A 198 -11.29 0.98 -6.07
C ARG A 198 -11.62 -0.40 -6.65
N ILE A 199 -10.63 -1.06 -7.24
CA ILE A 199 -10.81 -2.40 -7.84
C ILE A 199 -10.99 -3.43 -6.71
N GLN A 200 -10.17 -3.35 -5.66
CA GLN A 200 -10.27 -4.24 -4.50
C GLN A 200 -11.60 -4.10 -3.77
N GLU A 201 -12.06 -2.88 -3.53
CA GLU A 201 -13.34 -2.60 -2.87
C GLU A 201 -14.52 -3.07 -3.71
N ALA A 202 -14.47 -2.94 -5.04
CA ALA A 202 -15.54 -3.45 -5.90
C ALA A 202 -15.71 -4.98 -5.73
N ALA A 203 -14.61 -5.73 -5.68
CA ALA A 203 -14.66 -7.16 -5.41
C ALA A 203 -15.16 -7.47 -4.00
N TRP A 204 -14.72 -6.70 -3.00
CA TRP A 204 -15.16 -6.89 -1.61
C TRP A 204 -16.65 -6.60 -1.39
N ARG A 205 -17.17 -5.55 -2.02
CA ARG A 205 -18.60 -5.20 -1.95
C ARG A 205 -19.46 -6.30 -2.53
N GLU A 206 -19.05 -6.91 -3.64
CA GLU A 206 -19.76 -8.07 -4.20
C GLU A 206 -19.72 -9.28 -3.27
N ALA A 207 -18.57 -9.55 -2.63
CA ALA A 207 -18.47 -10.61 -1.63
C ALA A 207 -19.45 -10.41 -0.46
N LEU A 208 -19.58 -9.18 0.04
CA LEU A 208 -20.54 -8.85 1.09
C LEU A 208 -22.00 -9.08 0.64
N HIS A 209 -22.35 -8.73 -0.60
CA HIS A 209 -23.68 -9.00 -1.15
C HIS A 209 -23.95 -10.49 -1.25
N MET A 210 -23.01 -11.28 -1.80
CA MET A 210 -23.18 -12.73 -1.92
C MET A 210 -23.38 -13.40 -0.56
N VAL A 211 -22.68 -12.95 0.49
CA VAL A 211 -22.89 -13.46 1.84
C VAL A 211 -24.23 -13.00 2.42
N ALA A 212 -24.61 -11.73 2.24
CA ALA A 212 -25.89 -11.19 2.71
C ALA A 212 -27.07 -12.00 2.16
N GLU A 213 -27.07 -12.23 0.85
CA GLU A 213 -28.12 -12.94 0.12
C GLU A 213 -28.00 -14.47 0.22
N GLY A 214 -26.93 -14.99 0.83
CA GLY A 214 -26.69 -16.43 0.95
C GLY A 214 -26.38 -17.13 -0.38
N GLU A 215 -25.84 -16.39 -1.35
CA GLU A 215 -25.43 -16.88 -2.66
C GLU A 215 -24.15 -17.71 -2.59
N ALA A 216 -23.24 -17.38 -1.65
CA ALA A 216 -21.99 -18.11 -1.43
C ALA A 216 -21.49 -17.99 0.02
N THR A 217 -20.67 -18.95 0.46
CA THR A 217 -19.93 -18.88 1.73
C THR A 217 -18.63 -18.09 1.58
N VAL A 218 -18.07 -17.61 2.70
CA VAL A 218 -16.75 -16.93 2.71
C VAL A 218 -15.66 -17.82 2.10
N GLU A 219 -15.65 -19.11 2.43
CA GLU A 219 -14.70 -20.08 1.85
C GLU A 219 -14.84 -20.21 0.33
N GLN A 220 -16.08 -20.30 -0.18
CA GLN A 220 -16.32 -20.41 -1.62
C GLN A 220 -15.85 -19.17 -2.37
N ILE A 221 -16.08 -17.98 -1.80
CA ILE A 221 -15.65 -16.71 -2.36
C ILE A 221 -14.11 -16.63 -2.39
N ASP A 222 -13.45 -16.92 -1.27
CA ASP A 222 -11.99 -16.90 -1.18
C ASP A 222 -11.35 -17.92 -2.14
N LEU A 223 -11.92 -19.13 -2.24
CA LEU A 223 -11.45 -20.17 -3.15
C LEU A 223 -11.63 -19.73 -4.61
N ALA A 224 -12.79 -19.16 -4.96
CA ALA A 224 -13.06 -18.67 -6.30
C ALA A 224 -12.05 -17.60 -6.73
N MET A 225 -11.66 -16.70 -5.81
CA MET A 225 -10.68 -15.66 -6.10
C MET A 225 -9.25 -16.22 -6.19
N THR A 226 -8.82 -17.01 -5.21
CA THR A 226 -7.43 -17.50 -5.14
C THR A 226 -7.11 -18.58 -6.16
N SER A 227 -8.10 -19.39 -6.57
CA SER A 227 -7.94 -20.43 -7.60
C SER A 227 -8.45 -20.01 -8.98
N GLY A 228 -9.09 -18.84 -9.10
CA GLY A 228 -9.59 -18.29 -10.35
C GLY A 228 -8.81 -17.04 -10.79
N PRO A 229 -9.42 -15.84 -10.79
CA PRO A 229 -8.80 -14.64 -11.34
C PRO A 229 -7.57 -14.17 -10.55
N GLY A 230 -7.50 -14.40 -9.24
CA GLY A 230 -6.38 -13.99 -8.40
C GLY A 230 -5.05 -14.61 -8.79
N LEU A 231 -5.06 -15.87 -9.29
CA LEU A 231 -3.86 -16.55 -9.76
C LEU A 231 -3.19 -15.79 -10.92
N ARG A 232 -3.98 -15.33 -11.90
CA ARG A 232 -3.47 -14.58 -13.06
C ARG A 232 -3.22 -13.10 -12.76
N TRP A 233 -3.91 -12.53 -11.76
CA TRP A 233 -3.70 -11.13 -11.34
C TRP A 233 -2.36 -10.88 -10.67
N ALA A 234 -1.64 -11.92 -10.25
CA ALA A 234 -0.28 -11.79 -9.76
C ALA A 234 0.70 -11.25 -10.81
N PHE A 235 0.42 -11.43 -12.11
CA PHE A 235 1.30 -11.00 -13.21
C PHE A 235 0.58 -10.24 -14.32
N PHE A 236 -0.73 -10.44 -14.54
CA PHE A 236 -1.53 -9.66 -15.48
C PHE A 236 -2.77 -9.05 -14.83
N GLY A 237 -2.82 -7.72 -14.81
CA GLY A 237 -4.02 -6.97 -14.41
C GLY A 237 -5.23 -7.23 -15.31
N PRO A 238 -6.42 -6.71 -14.95
CA PRO A 238 -7.67 -6.99 -15.65
C PRO A 238 -7.63 -6.58 -17.14
N CYS A 239 -6.99 -5.46 -17.48
CA CYS A 239 -6.95 -4.99 -18.87
C CYS A 239 -6.22 -5.96 -19.80
N LEU A 240 -4.99 -6.38 -19.46
CA LEU A 240 -4.22 -7.32 -20.29
C LEU A 240 -4.86 -8.71 -20.28
N THR A 241 -5.40 -9.11 -19.14
CA THR A 241 -6.19 -10.33 -19.00
C THR A 241 -7.37 -10.38 -19.99
N PHE A 242 -8.15 -9.31 -20.10
CA PHE A 242 -9.27 -9.23 -21.03
C PHE A 242 -8.84 -8.99 -22.48
N HIS A 243 -7.68 -8.37 -22.71
CA HIS A 243 -7.07 -8.34 -24.04
C HIS A 243 -6.83 -9.77 -24.55
N LEU A 244 -6.22 -10.63 -23.73
CA LEU A 244 -5.99 -12.03 -24.08
C LEU A 244 -7.30 -12.81 -24.29
N ALA A 245 -8.35 -12.50 -23.52
CA ALA A 245 -9.67 -13.11 -23.71
C ALA A 245 -10.29 -12.79 -25.08
N GLY A 246 -9.86 -11.70 -25.73
CA GLY A 246 -10.25 -11.35 -27.10
C GLY A 246 -9.50 -12.12 -28.19
N GLY A 247 -8.52 -12.98 -27.86
CA GLY A 247 -7.72 -13.72 -28.84
C GLY A 247 -6.86 -12.79 -29.72
N GLU A 248 -6.65 -13.15 -30.99
CA GLU A 248 -5.83 -12.36 -31.94
C GLU A 248 -6.36 -10.93 -32.16
N GLY A 249 -7.67 -10.72 -32.01
CA GLY A 249 -8.29 -9.39 -32.10
C GLY A 249 -8.11 -8.53 -30.84
N GLY A 250 -7.54 -9.10 -29.78
CA GLY A 250 -7.21 -8.41 -28.54
C GLY A 250 -8.40 -7.72 -27.88
N MET A 251 -8.12 -6.62 -27.19
CA MET A 251 -9.13 -5.85 -26.45
C MET A 251 -10.28 -5.34 -27.34
N ALA A 252 -10.01 -4.99 -28.60
CA ALA A 252 -11.07 -4.52 -29.50
C ALA A 252 -12.12 -5.62 -29.72
N HIS A 253 -11.68 -6.82 -30.08
CA HIS A 253 -12.58 -7.95 -30.25
C HIS A 253 -13.29 -8.33 -28.93
N MET A 254 -12.58 -8.27 -27.80
CA MET A 254 -13.20 -8.50 -26.49
C MET A 254 -14.33 -7.50 -26.22
N LEU A 255 -14.12 -6.20 -26.47
CA LEU A 255 -15.12 -5.16 -26.23
C LEU A 255 -16.30 -5.25 -27.21
N ASP A 256 -16.06 -5.54 -28.48
CA ASP A 256 -17.12 -5.68 -29.48
C ASP A 256 -18.02 -6.89 -29.20
N HIS A 257 -17.43 -7.99 -28.71
CA HIS A 257 -18.18 -9.22 -28.39
C HIS A 257 -18.86 -9.16 -27.02
N PHE A 258 -18.15 -8.67 -25.99
CA PHE A 258 -18.62 -8.68 -24.60
C PHE A 258 -19.37 -7.40 -24.20
N GLY A 259 -19.25 -6.33 -24.98
CA GLY A 259 -19.93 -5.05 -24.74
C GLY A 259 -21.43 -5.17 -24.40
N PRO A 260 -22.22 -6.02 -25.08
CA PRO A 260 -23.62 -6.25 -24.72
C PRO A 260 -23.83 -6.78 -23.30
N SER A 261 -22.92 -7.63 -22.81
CA SER A 261 -22.97 -8.24 -21.47
C SER A 261 -22.52 -7.31 -20.35
N LEU A 262 -21.81 -6.21 -20.63
CA LEU A 262 -21.39 -5.24 -19.60
C LEU A 262 -22.57 -4.60 -18.86
N LYS A 263 -23.77 -4.59 -19.47
CA LYS A 263 -24.99 -4.05 -18.85
C LYS A 263 -25.78 -5.09 -18.07
N SER A 264 -25.35 -6.35 -18.09
CA SER A 264 -26.03 -7.40 -17.33
C SER A 264 -25.84 -7.16 -15.83
N PRO A 265 -26.89 -7.30 -15.00
CA PRO A 265 -26.84 -6.99 -13.58
C PRO A 265 -26.19 -8.13 -12.78
N TRP A 266 -24.98 -8.53 -13.16
CA TRP A 266 -24.26 -9.66 -12.56
C TRP A 266 -23.55 -9.28 -11.25
N THR A 267 -23.27 -8.01 -11.03
CA THR A 267 -22.50 -7.51 -9.88
C THR A 267 -23.09 -6.21 -9.34
N ARG A 268 -22.83 -5.93 -8.06
CA ARG A 268 -23.35 -4.82 -7.27
C ARG A 268 -22.20 -3.99 -6.72
N LEU A 269 -22.06 -2.76 -7.22
CA LEU A 269 -20.94 -1.86 -6.86
C LEU A 269 -21.22 -0.97 -5.65
N GLU A 270 -22.49 -0.72 -5.35
CA GLU A 270 -22.89 -0.07 -4.09
C GLU A 270 -22.77 -1.10 -2.95
N ALA A 271 -22.17 -0.72 -1.83
CA ALA A 271 -22.02 -1.63 -0.70
C ALA A 271 -23.40 -1.99 -0.11
N PRO A 272 -23.59 -3.23 0.38
CA PRO A 272 -24.78 -3.54 1.18
C PRO A 272 -24.73 -2.78 2.51
N GLU A 273 -25.90 -2.57 3.12
CA GLU A 273 -25.95 -2.09 4.50
C GLU A 273 -25.26 -3.12 5.42
N LEU A 274 -24.31 -2.66 6.23
CA LEU A 274 -23.63 -3.52 7.21
C LEU A 274 -24.54 -3.74 8.42
N THR A 275 -25.54 -4.59 8.26
CA THR A 275 -26.42 -5.02 9.34
C THR A 275 -25.66 -5.90 10.34
N THR A 276 -26.17 -6.01 11.58
CA THR A 276 -25.62 -6.94 12.58
C THR A 276 -25.60 -8.37 12.05
N GLU A 277 -26.65 -8.78 11.32
CA GLU A 277 -26.73 -10.11 10.73
C GLU A 277 -25.64 -10.36 9.70
N LEU A 278 -25.44 -9.44 8.74
CA LEU A 278 -24.37 -9.57 7.75
C LEU A 278 -23.00 -9.60 8.43
N ARG A 279 -22.77 -8.71 9.39
CA ARG A 279 -21.54 -8.66 10.18
C ARG A 279 -21.27 -10.00 10.87
N ASP A 280 -22.27 -10.59 11.51
CA ASP A 280 -22.13 -11.86 12.23
C ASP A 280 -21.92 -13.05 11.28
N ARG A 281 -22.57 -13.06 10.11
CA ARG A 281 -22.32 -14.06 9.06
C ARG A 281 -20.91 -13.99 8.50
N MET A 282 -20.40 -12.78 8.26
CA MET A 282 -19.02 -12.57 7.81
C MET A 282 -18.02 -13.04 8.86
N VAL A 283 -18.24 -12.73 10.13
CA VAL A 283 -17.39 -13.19 11.23
C VAL A 283 -17.41 -14.70 11.34
N ALA A 284 -18.59 -15.33 11.40
CA ALA A 284 -18.70 -16.78 11.50
C ALA A 284 -18.02 -17.49 10.32
N GLY A 285 -18.27 -17.04 9.09
CA GLY A 285 -17.62 -17.63 7.90
C GLY A 285 -16.10 -17.41 7.87
N THR A 286 -15.63 -16.26 8.37
CA THR A 286 -14.18 -16.01 8.49
C THR A 286 -13.57 -16.88 9.58
N ASP A 287 -14.23 -17.07 10.73
CA ASP A 287 -13.75 -17.91 11.83
C ASP A 287 -13.64 -19.39 11.40
N GLU A 288 -14.59 -19.87 10.59
CA GLU A 288 -14.52 -21.19 9.94
C GLU A 288 -13.29 -21.31 9.05
N VAL A 289 -13.05 -20.32 8.19
CA VAL A 289 -11.85 -20.28 7.34
C VAL A 289 -10.59 -20.19 8.20
N VAL A 290 -10.54 -19.35 9.24
CA VAL A 290 -9.40 -19.20 10.17
C VAL A 290 -9.09 -20.54 10.86
N ALA A 291 -10.10 -21.35 11.17
CA ALA A 291 -9.95 -22.72 11.67
C ALA A 291 -9.03 -22.82 12.90
N GLY A 292 -9.15 -21.87 13.84
CA GLY A 292 -8.40 -21.84 15.10
C GLY A 292 -6.94 -21.39 15.01
N ARG A 293 -6.44 -21.02 13.82
CA ARG A 293 -5.10 -20.45 13.65
C ARG A 293 -5.03 -19.05 14.24
N SER A 294 -3.91 -18.73 14.87
CA SER A 294 -3.62 -17.39 15.37
C SER A 294 -3.35 -16.42 14.20
N THR A 295 -3.56 -15.13 14.46
CA THR A 295 -3.21 -14.05 13.51
C THR A 295 -1.74 -14.12 13.10
N ALA A 296 -0.84 -14.46 14.01
CA ALA A 296 0.59 -14.61 13.73
C ALA A 296 0.86 -15.75 12.74
N GLU A 297 0.19 -16.89 12.88
CA GLU A 297 0.31 -18.02 11.94
C GLU A 297 -0.22 -17.66 10.55
N LEU A 298 -1.34 -16.94 10.48
CA LEU A 298 -1.92 -16.48 9.21
C LEU A 298 -1.02 -15.45 8.51
N ILE A 299 -0.44 -14.52 9.26
CA ILE A 299 0.54 -13.56 8.75
C ILE A 299 1.76 -14.30 8.21
N ALA A 300 2.36 -15.21 8.99
CA ALA A 300 3.53 -15.97 8.55
C ALA A 300 3.23 -16.84 7.32
N GLN A 301 2.02 -17.41 7.23
CA GLN A 301 1.55 -18.15 6.05
C GLN A 301 1.42 -17.24 4.82
N ARG A 302 0.78 -16.08 4.96
CA ARG A 302 0.62 -15.07 3.90
C ARG A 302 1.98 -14.63 3.39
N ASP A 303 2.87 -14.23 4.29
CA ASP A 303 4.18 -13.66 3.95
C ASP A 303 5.05 -14.67 3.20
N ARG A 304 5.08 -15.93 3.67
CA ARG A 304 5.78 -17.02 2.98
C ARG A 304 5.25 -17.21 1.55
N ARG A 305 3.93 -17.13 1.36
CA ARG A 305 3.29 -17.28 0.03
C ARG A 305 3.58 -16.08 -0.87
N LEU A 306 3.51 -14.85 -0.35
CA LEU A 306 3.85 -13.65 -1.10
C LEU A 306 5.30 -13.68 -1.60
N ILE A 307 6.24 -14.07 -0.73
CA ILE A 307 7.66 -14.23 -1.10
C ILE A 307 7.83 -15.30 -2.18
N ALA A 308 7.16 -16.44 -2.06
CA ALA A 308 7.25 -17.51 -3.04
C ALA A 308 6.74 -17.07 -4.43
N VAL A 309 5.62 -16.35 -4.47
CA VAL A 309 5.07 -15.78 -5.70
C VAL A 309 6.04 -14.75 -6.29
N ALA A 310 6.53 -13.80 -5.48
CA ALA A 310 7.45 -12.77 -5.94
C ALA A 310 8.72 -13.37 -6.57
N ARG A 311 9.35 -14.35 -5.90
CA ARG A 311 10.54 -15.03 -6.43
C ARG A 311 10.29 -15.76 -7.74
N ALA A 312 9.14 -16.44 -7.86
CA ALA A 312 8.78 -17.14 -9.09
C ALA A 312 8.62 -16.15 -10.26
N LEU A 313 8.00 -14.98 -10.01
CA LEU A 313 7.88 -13.93 -11.01
C LEU A 313 9.25 -13.35 -11.40
N GLU A 314 10.10 -13.02 -10.44
CA GLU A 314 11.46 -12.52 -10.69
C GLU A 314 12.34 -13.53 -11.45
N GLU A 315 12.17 -14.83 -11.22
CA GLU A 315 12.84 -15.88 -11.98
C GLU A 315 12.41 -15.88 -13.46
N VAL A 316 11.10 -15.82 -13.71
CA VAL A 316 10.55 -15.76 -15.07
C VAL A 316 10.98 -14.48 -15.78
N GLU A 317 10.87 -13.32 -15.14
CA GLU A 317 11.25 -12.02 -15.72
C GLU A 317 12.74 -11.97 -16.12
N ARG A 318 13.62 -12.57 -15.30
CA ARG A 318 15.05 -12.69 -15.63
C ARG A 318 15.29 -13.60 -16.82
N ALA A 319 14.59 -14.73 -16.90
CA ALA A 319 14.70 -15.64 -18.04
C ALA A 319 14.26 -14.95 -19.34
N GLU A 320 13.10 -14.28 -19.33
CA GLU A 320 12.62 -13.53 -20.49
C GLU A 320 13.55 -12.38 -20.90
N ALA A 321 14.17 -11.70 -19.93
CA ALA A 321 15.13 -10.63 -20.22
C ALA A 321 16.39 -11.19 -20.90
N ALA A 322 16.87 -12.36 -20.49
CA ALA A 322 18.00 -13.03 -21.12
C ALA A 322 17.66 -13.47 -22.57
N GLU A 323 16.49 -14.08 -22.78
CA GLU A 323 16.01 -14.47 -24.11
C GLU A 323 15.90 -13.26 -25.06
N ARG A 324 15.36 -12.13 -24.58
CA ARG A 324 15.28 -10.89 -25.37
C ARG A 324 16.66 -10.38 -25.77
N ALA A 325 17.63 -10.42 -24.86
CA ALA A 325 19.00 -9.98 -25.12
C ALA A 325 19.74 -10.88 -26.13
N GLU A 326 19.51 -12.20 -26.08
CA GLU A 326 20.08 -13.15 -27.04
C GLU A 326 19.44 -13.04 -28.43
N GLY A 327 18.13 -12.76 -28.51
CA GLY A 327 17.40 -12.59 -29.78
C GLY A 327 17.61 -11.25 -30.48
N THR A 328 18.28 -10.28 -29.86
CA THR A 328 18.64 -8.99 -30.49
C THR A 328 20.08 -8.92 -31.02
N ALA A 329 20.86 -10.01 -30.88
CA ALA A 329 22.22 -10.16 -31.41
C ALA A 329 22.24 -10.89 -32.76
#